data_AF-A0A2S9F6Z5-F1
#
_entry.id   AF-A0A2S9F6Z5-F1
#
_cell.length_a   1.000
_cell.length_b   1.000
_cell.length_c   1.000
_cell.angle_alpha   90.00
_cell.angle_beta   90.00
_cell.angle_gamma   90.00
#
_symmetry.space_group_name_H-M   'P 1'
#
loop_
_entity.id
_entity.type
_entity.pdbx_description
1 polymer ?
#
loop_
_entity_poly.entity_id
_entity_poly.type
_entity_poly.pdbx_seq_one_letter_code
_entity_poly.pdbx_strand_id
1 'polypeptide(L)'
;VEGIPLAVLGGAGVALFGMVAASGVRTLAKVKFTNTNVLVVAISIGVAMLTEAKLYYTDRSLGDSPVNVTLDLYHQFPDWFQTIFHSGISAGAIVAILLNLLLNSGSRDSDEGDLAAHDAPRGALPDPLDALRAADPSTPPEDLDDLAQKRPELHTIIVTNPSTYVSTCEWIREQGNPQVDQVYQKWDEVTDGRFSKRSRE
;
A
#
# COMPACT_ATOMS: atom_id res chain seq x y z
N VAL A 1 8.25 -24.92 26.18
CA VAL A 1 9.49 -24.21 25.76
C VAL A 1 10.37 -23.95 26.99
N GLU A 2 10.55 -24.96 27.85
CA GLU A 2 11.50 -24.85 28.97
C GLU A 2 12.82 -25.46 28.52
N GLY A 3 13.87 -24.62 28.43
CA GLY A 3 15.22 -25.06 28.04
C GLY A 3 15.96 -24.16 27.06
N ILE A 4 15.32 -23.17 26.43
CA ILE A 4 16.02 -22.22 25.53
C ILE A 4 16.68 -21.10 26.38
N PRO A 5 17.99 -20.85 26.24
CA PRO A 5 18.66 -19.76 26.95
C PRO A 5 18.06 -18.39 26.63
N LEU A 6 17.87 -17.55 27.65
CA LEU A 6 17.29 -16.20 27.50
C LEU A 6 18.04 -15.33 26.48
N ALA A 7 19.36 -15.46 26.40
CA ALA A 7 20.18 -14.75 25.42
C ALA A 7 19.81 -15.10 23.96
N VAL A 8 19.48 -16.38 23.70
CA VAL A 8 19.07 -16.84 22.36
C VAL A 8 17.66 -16.35 22.04
N LEU A 9 16.74 -16.40 23.00
CA LEU A 9 15.38 -15.87 22.83
C LEU A 9 15.40 -14.35 22.61
N GLY A 10 16.27 -13.63 23.31
CA GLY A 10 16.51 -12.21 23.09
C GLY A 10 17.03 -11.92 21.68
N GLY A 11 18.03 -12.68 21.21
CA GLY A 11 18.55 -12.55 19.85
C GLY A 11 17.50 -12.83 18.77
N ALA A 12 16.72 -13.90 18.94
CA ALA A 12 15.61 -14.23 18.06
C ALA A 12 14.53 -13.12 18.06
N GLY A 13 14.20 -12.59 19.24
CA GLY A 13 13.26 -11.47 19.39
C GLY A 13 13.71 -10.22 18.63
N VAL A 14 14.97 -9.81 18.80
CA VAL A 14 15.54 -8.66 18.08
C VAL A 14 15.49 -8.87 16.56
N ALA A 15 15.81 -10.07 16.07
CA ALA A 15 15.74 -10.37 14.64
C ALA A 15 14.30 -10.30 14.10
N LEU A 16 13.32 -10.84 14.82
CA LEU A 16 11.91 -10.82 14.42
C LEU A 16 11.36 -9.39 14.38
N PHE A 17 11.58 -8.60 15.44
CA PHE A 17 11.13 -7.21 15.47
C PHE A 17 11.91 -6.33 14.48
N GLY A 18 13.20 -6.60 14.27
CA GLY A 18 14.02 -5.90 13.28
C GLY A 18 13.51 -6.10 11.85
N MET A 19 13.11 -7.31 11.48
CA MET A 19 12.51 -7.60 10.17
C MET A 19 11.17 -6.88 9.98
N VAL A 20 10.33 -6.81 11.03
CA VAL A 20 9.07 -6.06 11.00
C VAL A 20 9.33 -4.57 10.79
N ALA A 21 10.28 -3.98 11.52
CA ALA A 21 10.66 -2.58 11.37
C ALA A 21 11.21 -2.29 9.96
N ALA A 22 12.10 -3.15 9.44
CA ALA A 22 12.67 -3.02 8.10
C ALA A 22 11.60 -3.08 6.99
N SER A 23 10.60 -3.95 7.15
CA SER A 23 9.44 -4.01 6.25
C SER A 23 8.66 -2.70 6.26
N GLY A 24 8.43 -2.11 7.43
CA GLY A 24 7.82 -0.78 7.56
C GLY A 24 8.59 0.31 6.81
N VAL A 25 9.92 0.38 7.01
CA VAL A 25 10.78 1.35 6.30
C VAL A 25 10.73 1.13 4.79
N ARG A 26 10.73 -0.12 4.32
CA ARG A 26 10.62 -0.44 2.89
C ARG A 26 9.30 0.03 2.29
N THR A 27 8.21 -0.07 3.03
CA THR A 27 6.90 0.46 2.58
C THR A 27 6.94 1.98 2.50
N LEU A 28 7.52 2.65 3.50
CA LEU A 28 7.71 4.11 3.47
C LEU A 28 8.64 4.57 2.34
N ALA A 29 9.60 3.75 1.91
CA ALA A 29 10.48 4.08 0.80
C ALA A 29 9.75 4.19 -0.56
N LYS A 30 8.53 3.66 -0.67
CA LYS A 30 7.71 3.77 -1.89
C LYS A 30 6.94 5.09 -1.98
N VAL A 31 6.74 5.80 -0.87
CA VAL A 31 5.96 7.04 -0.87
C VAL A 31 6.82 8.25 -1.25
N LYS A 32 6.23 9.21 -1.97
CA LYS A 32 6.88 10.49 -2.25
C LYS A 32 6.95 11.33 -0.96
N PHE A 33 8.15 11.60 -0.48
CA PHE A 33 8.39 12.43 0.70
C PHE A 33 8.27 13.93 0.38
N THR A 34 7.04 14.39 0.17
CA THR A 34 6.69 15.82 0.10
C THR A 34 6.76 16.45 1.49
N ASN A 35 6.76 17.78 1.58
CA ASN A 35 6.73 18.49 2.87
C ASN A 35 5.58 18.00 3.76
N THR A 36 4.41 17.75 3.18
CA THR A 36 3.22 17.25 3.90
C THR A 36 3.40 15.80 4.35
N ASN A 37 3.86 14.92 3.46
CA ASN A 37 4.02 13.49 3.77
C ASN A 37 5.11 13.25 4.81
N VAL A 38 6.23 13.99 4.72
CA VAL A 38 7.28 13.97 5.75
C VAL A 38 6.75 14.43 7.09
N LEU A 39 5.89 15.46 7.13
CA LEU A 39 5.30 15.97 8.37
C LEU A 39 4.34 14.96 9.02
N VAL A 40 3.52 14.27 8.22
CA VAL A 40 2.67 13.16 8.70
C VAL A 40 3.53 12.07 9.35
N VAL A 41 4.60 11.64 8.67
CA VAL A 41 5.51 10.58 9.16
C VAL A 41 6.26 11.03 10.41
N ALA A 42 6.82 12.25 10.41
CA ALA A 42 7.60 12.76 11.53
C ALA A 42 6.76 12.91 12.81
N ILE A 43 5.55 13.47 12.70
CA ILE A 43 4.68 13.67 13.87
C ILE A 43 4.13 12.33 14.38
N SER A 44 3.72 11.43 13.50
CA SER A 44 3.21 10.11 13.92
C SER A 44 4.28 9.27 14.63
N ILE A 45 5.52 9.25 14.13
CA ILE A 45 6.65 8.59 14.80
C ILE A 45 6.96 9.30 16.13
N GLY A 46 6.97 10.63 16.14
CA GLY A 46 7.22 11.41 17.35
C GLY A 46 6.22 11.09 18.47
N VAL A 47 4.92 11.02 18.15
CA VAL A 47 3.88 10.62 19.11
C VAL A 47 4.05 9.17 19.55
N ALA A 48 4.34 8.25 18.63
CA ALA A 48 4.56 6.84 18.95
C ALA A 48 5.72 6.61 19.92
N MET A 49 6.79 7.41 19.79
CA MET A 49 7.95 7.33 20.67
C MET A 49 7.71 8.02 22.01
N LEU A 50 6.91 9.08 22.03
CA LEU A 50 6.63 9.85 23.24
C LEU A 50 5.87 9.05 24.29
N THR A 51 4.99 8.14 23.89
CA THR A 51 4.26 7.27 24.84
C THR A 51 5.18 6.31 25.60
N GLU A 52 6.32 5.94 25.02
CA GLU A 52 7.31 5.04 25.64
C GLU A 52 8.46 5.81 26.32
N ALA A 53 8.52 7.13 26.14
CA ALA A 53 9.57 7.97 26.69
C ALA A 53 9.38 8.13 28.21
N LYS A 54 10.04 7.25 28.98
CA LYS A 54 10.29 7.49 30.41
C LYS A 54 11.30 8.64 30.53
N LEU A 55 10.81 9.83 30.87
CA LEU A 55 11.65 10.99 31.14
C LEU A 55 12.26 10.83 32.53
N TYR A 56 13.52 10.40 32.59
CA TYR A 56 14.30 10.38 33.82
C TYR A 56 14.93 11.76 34.02
N TYR A 57 14.49 12.49 35.05
CA TYR A 57 15.22 13.65 35.54
C TYR A 57 15.77 13.31 36.92
N THR A 58 17.10 13.25 37.04
CA THR A 58 17.77 13.24 38.35
C THR A 58 17.80 14.68 38.85
N ASP A 59 16.85 15.04 39.71
CA ASP A 59 16.99 16.24 40.51
C ASP A 59 18.17 16.03 41.46
N ARG A 60 19.26 16.80 41.30
CA ARG A 60 20.45 16.71 42.18
C ARG A 60 20.12 17.06 43.64
N SER A 61 18.93 17.63 43.91
CA SER A 61 18.46 18.02 45.24
C SER A 61 17.73 16.90 46.00
N LEU A 62 17.20 15.87 45.33
CA LEU A 62 16.64 14.68 45.97
C LEU A 62 17.65 13.54 45.76
N GLY A 63 18.10 12.88 46.82
CA GLY A 63 19.21 11.90 46.79
C GLY A 63 19.03 10.72 45.82
N ASP A 64 20.01 9.80 45.81
CA ASP A 64 20.31 8.65 44.91
C ASP A 64 19.17 7.83 44.24
N SER A 65 17.89 8.10 44.50
CA SER A 65 16.74 7.44 43.90
C SER A 65 16.19 8.25 42.71
N PRO A 66 16.27 7.74 41.47
CA PRO A 66 15.69 8.40 40.30
C PRO A 66 14.16 8.52 40.46
N VAL A 67 13.64 9.74 40.33
CA VAL A 67 12.19 9.97 40.32
C VAL A 67 11.67 9.64 38.93
N ASN A 68 10.93 8.54 38.83
CA ASN A 68 10.23 8.15 37.61
C ASN A 68 8.98 9.03 37.45
N VAL A 69 9.08 10.11 36.70
CA VAL A 69 7.88 10.84 36.28
C VAL A 69 7.37 10.17 35.02
N THR A 70 6.37 9.30 35.17
CA THR A 70 5.51 8.91 34.05
C THR A 70 4.68 10.13 33.70
N LEU A 71 4.88 10.66 32.49
CA LEU A 71 4.09 11.77 31.98
C LEU A 71 2.69 11.23 31.68
N ASP A 72 1.82 11.21 32.68
CA ASP A 72 0.45 10.71 32.55
C ASP A 72 -0.42 11.76 31.85
N LEU A 73 -0.18 11.94 30.55
CA LEU A 73 -0.94 12.85 29.68
C LEU A 73 -2.43 12.50 29.65
N TYR A 74 -2.78 11.26 29.96
CA TYR A 74 -4.08 10.69 29.67
C TYR A 74 -4.94 10.46 30.93
N HIS A 75 -4.46 10.84 32.11
CA HIS A 75 -5.15 10.59 33.38
C HIS A 75 -6.55 11.23 33.47
N GLN A 76 -6.84 12.26 32.66
CA GLN A 76 -8.16 12.91 32.57
C GLN A 76 -9.08 12.30 31.50
N PHE A 77 -8.58 11.35 30.71
CA PHE A 77 -9.36 10.70 29.65
C PHE A 77 -10.01 9.40 30.15
N PRO A 78 -11.11 8.94 29.52
CA PRO A 78 -11.79 7.70 29.89
C PRO A 78 -10.90 6.45 29.79
N ASP A 79 -11.17 5.42 30.59
CA ASP A 79 -10.35 4.19 30.65
C ASP A 79 -10.18 3.49 29.29
N TRP A 80 -11.22 3.50 28.46
CA TRP A 80 -11.17 2.94 27.11
C TRP A 80 -10.17 3.70 26.20
N PHE A 81 -10.01 5.01 26.43
CA PHE A 81 -9.09 5.87 25.70
C PHE A 81 -7.65 5.61 26.17
N GLN A 82 -7.44 5.53 27.49
CA GLN A 82 -6.13 5.19 28.05
C GLN A 82 -5.64 3.83 27.55
N THR A 83 -6.51 2.83 27.46
CA THR A 83 -6.15 1.48 26.97
C THR A 83 -5.58 1.49 25.55
N ILE A 84 -6.11 2.34 24.67
CA ILE A 84 -5.68 2.43 23.26
C ILE A 84 -4.41 3.28 23.14
N PHE A 85 -4.35 4.41 23.85
CA PHE A 85 -3.25 5.37 23.76
C PHE A 85 -2.05 5.04 24.65
N HIS A 86 -2.14 4.03 25.52
CA HIS A 86 -0.99 3.49 26.24
C HIS A 86 -0.02 2.74 25.31
N SER A 87 -0.47 2.29 24.14
CA SER A 87 0.38 1.68 23.12
C SER A 87 0.91 2.73 22.15
N GLY A 88 2.23 2.94 22.11
CA GLY A 88 2.85 3.88 21.16
C GLY A 88 2.59 3.53 19.70
N ILE A 89 2.52 2.25 19.36
CA ILE A 89 2.20 1.79 18.01
C ILE A 89 0.79 2.23 17.60
N SER A 90 -0.18 2.05 18.49
CA SER A 90 -1.59 2.40 18.24
C SER A 90 -1.78 3.92 18.16
N ALA A 91 -1.20 4.66 19.10
CA ALA A 91 -1.25 6.12 19.11
C ALA A 91 -0.62 6.72 17.83
N GLY A 92 0.57 6.24 17.44
CA GLY A 92 1.24 6.65 16.20
C GLY A 92 0.42 6.36 14.95
N ALA A 93 -0.17 5.17 14.85
CA ALA A 93 -1.00 4.80 13.70
C ALA A 93 -2.25 5.67 13.57
N ILE A 94 -2.94 5.94 14.69
CA ILE A 94 -4.12 6.82 14.70
C ILE A 94 -3.72 8.23 14.26
N VAL A 95 -2.62 8.76 14.79
CA VAL A 95 -2.11 10.09 14.41
C VAL A 95 -1.73 10.13 12.92
N ALA A 96 -1.07 9.10 12.39
CA ALA A 96 -0.73 9.01 10.98
C ALA A 96 -1.98 9.05 10.09
N ILE A 97 -3.02 8.28 10.44
CA ILE A 97 -4.29 8.24 9.69
C ILE A 97 -4.97 9.60 9.75
N LEU A 98 -5.11 10.20 10.93
CA LEU A 98 -5.77 11.49 11.11
C LEU A 98 -5.04 12.60 10.35
N LEU A 99 -3.71 12.69 10.48
CA LEU A 99 -2.92 13.70 9.78
C LEU A 99 -2.96 13.49 8.26
N ASN A 100 -2.92 12.24 7.78
CA ASN A 100 -3.03 11.96 6.36
C ASN A 100 -4.40 12.39 5.80
N LEU A 101 -5.49 12.13 6.53
CA LEU A 101 -6.83 12.59 6.14
C LEU A 101 -6.95 14.12 6.17
N LEU A 102 -6.38 14.77 7.18
CA LEU A 102 -6.48 16.23 7.30
C LEU A 102 -5.60 16.96 6.27
N LEU A 103 -4.38 16.50 6.05
CA LEU A 103 -3.38 17.21 5.25
C LEU A 103 -3.34 16.74 3.79
N ASN A 104 -3.78 15.52 3.49
CA ASN A 104 -3.70 14.93 2.15
C ASN A 104 -5.08 14.59 1.54
N SER A 105 -6.18 15.16 2.07
CA SER A 105 -7.55 14.94 1.55
C SER A 105 -7.82 15.54 0.17
N GLY A 106 -7.08 16.58 -0.23
CA GLY A 106 -7.22 17.24 -1.54
C GLY A 106 -6.28 16.72 -2.62
N SER A 107 -5.16 16.12 -2.23
CA SER A 107 -4.17 15.52 -3.14
C SER A 107 -4.54 14.06 -3.39
N ARG A 108 -5.65 13.83 -4.09
CA ARG A 108 -5.80 12.64 -4.94
C ARG A 108 -4.88 12.81 -6.15
N ASP A 109 -3.58 12.91 -5.89
CA ASP A 109 -2.63 12.61 -6.95
C ASP A 109 -2.85 11.14 -7.25
N SER A 110 -3.16 10.83 -8.50
CA SER A 110 -3.15 9.48 -9.03
C SER A 110 -1.71 8.96 -8.98
N ASP A 111 -1.21 8.69 -7.78
CA ASP A 111 -0.16 7.72 -7.61
C ASP A 111 -0.82 6.39 -8.00
N GLU A 112 -0.70 6.06 -9.28
CA GLU A 112 -0.48 4.67 -9.72
C GLU A 112 0.66 4.14 -8.86
N GLY A 113 0.30 3.73 -7.64
CA GLY A 113 1.14 2.95 -6.79
C GLY A 113 1.48 1.73 -7.61
N ASP A 114 2.74 1.65 -8.00
CA ASP A 114 3.37 0.48 -8.58
C ASP A 114 2.84 -0.73 -7.81
N LEU A 115 1.87 -1.42 -8.44
CA LEU A 115 1.13 -2.53 -7.87
C LEU A 115 2.20 -3.57 -7.54
N ALA A 116 2.63 -3.57 -6.29
CA ALA A 116 3.55 -4.60 -5.85
C ALA A 116 2.84 -5.93 -6.12
N ALA A 117 3.55 -6.91 -6.67
CA ALA A 117 2.97 -8.20 -7.07
C ALA A 117 2.28 -9.00 -5.92
N HIS A 118 2.15 -8.43 -4.71
CA HIS A 118 1.36 -8.92 -3.59
C HIS A 118 0.07 -8.14 -3.30
N ASP A 119 -0.12 -6.93 -3.84
CA ASP A 119 -1.37 -6.16 -3.74
C ASP A 119 -2.27 -6.49 -4.94
N ALA A 120 -2.77 -7.73 -4.96
CA ALA A 120 -3.83 -8.09 -5.89
C ALA A 120 -5.12 -7.34 -5.48
N PRO A 121 -5.83 -6.68 -6.42
CA PRO A 121 -7.14 -6.13 -6.16
C PRO A 121 -8.02 -7.26 -5.61
N ARG A 122 -8.64 -7.09 -4.44
CA ARG A 122 -9.66 -8.01 -3.92
C ARG A 122 -11.00 -7.85 -4.67
N GLY A 123 -10.93 -7.83 -6.00
CA GLY A 123 -12.02 -8.29 -6.86
C GLY A 123 -11.91 -9.81 -7.01
N ALA A 124 -12.93 -10.46 -7.56
CA ALA A 124 -12.79 -11.85 -7.98
C ALA A 124 -11.55 -11.93 -8.89
N LEU A 125 -10.51 -12.64 -8.44
CA LEU A 125 -9.30 -12.81 -9.23
C LEU A 125 -9.75 -13.38 -10.59
N PRO A 126 -9.40 -12.76 -11.73
CA PRO A 126 -9.65 -13.37 -13.02
C PRO A 126 -9.13 -14.80 -12.96
N ASP A 127 -9.90 -15.78 -13.48
CA ASP A 127 -9.44 -17.17 -13.50
C ASP A 127 -8.02 -17.18 -14.10
N PRO A 128 -7.00 -17.64 -13.36
CA PRO A 128 -5.61 -17.54 -13.80
C PRO A 128 -5.40 -18.22 -15.16
N LEU A 129 -6.18 -19.26 -15.47
CA LEU A 129 -6.10 -19.91 -16.78
C LEU A 129 -6.62 -19.01 -17.90
N ASP A 130 -7.74 -18.32 -17.68
CA ASP A 130 -8.35 -17.41 -18.66
C ASP A 130 -7.50 -16.15 -18.85
N ALA A 131 -6.89 -15.64 -17.79
CA ALA A 131 -5.94 -14.52 -17.87
C ALA A 131 -4.66 -14.89 -18.66
N LEU A 132 -4.13 -16.10 -18.44
CA LEU A 132 -3.01 -16.61 -19.23
C LEU A 132 -3.38 -16.75 -20.70
N ARG A 133 -4.56 -17.31 -21.01
CA ARG A 133 -5.08 -17.42 -22.37
C ARG A 133 -5.26 -16.06 -23.03
N ALA A 134 -5.84 -15.09 -22.33
CA ALA A 134 -6.00 -13.73 -22.82
C ALA A 134 -4.66 -13.06 -23.15
N ALA A 135 -3.59 -13.36 -22.41
CA ALA A 135 -2.25 -12.80 -22.63
C ALA A 135 -1.40 -13.59 -23.65
N ASP A 136 -1.76 -14.83 -23.95
CA ASP A 136 -0.98 -15.68 -24.88
C ASP A 136 -1.21 -15.24 -26.34
N PRO A 137 -0.14 -14.82 -27.05
CA PRO A 137 -0.25 -14.37 -28.44
C PRO A 137 -0.61 -15.50 -29.42
N SER A 138 -0.50 -16.76 -29.00
CA SER A 138 -0.91 -17.92 -29.79
C SER A 138 -2.38 -18.31 -29.60
N THR A 139 -3.09 -17.65 -28.68
CA THR A 139 -4.52 -17.89 -28.48
C THR A 139 -5.31 -17.50 -29.73
N PRO A 140 -6.19 -18.37 -30.24
CA PRO A 140 -7.01 -18.07 -31.40
C PRO A 140 -7.89 -16.82 -31.18
N PRO A 141 -8.07 -15.98 -32.20
CA PRO A 141 -8.86 -14.76 -32.10
C PRO A 141 -10.33 -15.01 -31.73
N GLU A 142 -10.90 -16.13 -32.16
CA GLU A 142 -12.24 -16.57 -31.78
C GLU A 142 -12.38 -16.83 -30.27
N ASP A 143 -11.36 -17.43 -29.65
CA ASP A 143 -11.34 -17.70 -28.21
C ASP A 143 -11.18 -16.40 -27.41
N LEU A 144 -10.44 -15.42 -27.94
CA LEU A 144 -10.29 -14.10 -27.35
C LEU A 144 -11.59 -13.29 -27.40
N ASP A 145 -12.36 -13.40 -28.48
CA ASP A 145 -13.70 -12.78 -28.58
C ASP A 145 -14.68 -13.40 -27.58
N ASP A 146 -14.68 -14.72 -27.48
CA ASP A 146 -15.46 -15.48 -26.50
C ASP A 146 -15.11 -15.10 -25.05
N LEU A 147 -13.82 -14.93 -24.76
CA LEU A 147 -13.32 -14.48 -23.45
C LEU A 147 -13.76 -13.04 -23.17
N ALA A 148 -13.68 -12.14 -24.16
CA ALA A 148 -14.09 -10.74 -24.02
C ALA A 148 -15.58 -10.60 -23.64
N GLN A 149 -16.44 -11.45 -24.20
CA GLN A 149 -17.87 -11.46 -23.89
C GLN A 149 -18.16 -12.03 -22.50
N LYS A 150 -17.43 -13.06 -22.07
CA LYS A 150 -17.68 -13.80 -20.82
C LYS A 150 -17.00 -13.18 -19.59
N ARG A 151 -15.95 -12.38 -19.78
CA ARG A 151 -15.05 -11.90 -18.73
C ARG A 151 -14.68 -10.41 -18.93
N PRO A 152 -15.55 -9.47 -18.51
CA PRO A 152 -15.27 -8.04 -18.60
C PRO A 152 -13.97 -7.61 -17.91
N GLU A 153 -13.57 -8.33 -16.86
CA GLU A 153 -12.33 -8.12 -16.12
C GLU A 153 -11.05 -8.36 -16.94
N LEU A 154 -11.14 -9.08 -18.07
CA LEU A 154 -9.99 -9.40 -18.93
C LEU A 154 -9.79 -8.39 -20.08
N HIS A 155 -10.68 -7.40 -20.23
CA HIS A 155 -10.65 -6.46 -21.35
C HIS A 155 -9.31 -5.74 -21.53
N THR A 156 -8.67 -5.32 -20.44
CA THR A 156 -7.37 -4.65 -20.47
C THR A 156 -6.25 -5.55 -21.00
N ILE A 157 -6.35 -6.86 -20.78
CA ILE A 157 -5.39 -7.86 -21.28
C ILE A 157 -5.67 -8.16 -22.75
N ILE A 158 -6.95 -8.41 -23.08
CA ILE A 158 -7.38 -8.79 -24.43
C ILE A 158 -7.05 -7.72 -25.47
N VAL A 159 -7.23 -6.42 -25.17
CA VAL A 159 -6.91 -5.34 -26.14
C VAL A 159 -5.42 -5.23 -26.45
N THR A 160 -4.55 -5.75 -25.58
CA THR A 160 -3.10 -5.76 -25.80
C THR A 160 -2.60 -6.98 -26.56
N ASN A 161 -3.44 -8.01 -26.71
CA ASN A 161 -3.05 -9.23 -27.41
C ASN A 161 -2.94 -8.99 -28.94
N PRO A 162 -1.82 -9.39 -29.58
CA PRO A 162 -1.60 -9.21 -31.03
C PRO A 162 -2.56 -10.01 -31.91
N SER A 163 -3.20 -11.04 -31.37
CA SER A 163 -4.12 -11.90 -32.10
C SER A 163 -5.57 -11.46 -32.00
N THR A 164 -5.94 -10.56 -31.08
CA THR A 164 -7.32 -10.09 -30.92
C THR A 164 -7.86 -9.41 -32.19
N TYR A 165 -9.10 -9.73 -32.57
CA TYR A 165 -9.78 -9.06 -33.66
C TYR A 165 -9.94 -7.55 -33.41
N VAL A 166 -9.79 -6.80 -34.48
CA VAL A 166 -9.97 -5.34 -34.51
C VAL A 166 -11.35 -4.93 -34.01
N SER A 167 -12.39 -5.62 -34.50
CA SER A 167 -13.78 -5.40 -34.09
C SER A 167 -14.03 -5.64 -32.60
N THR A 168 -13.36 -6.63 -32.00
CA THR A 168 -13.47 -6.93 -30.56
C THR A 168 -12.82 -5.83 -29.74
N CYS A 169 -11.66 -5.32 -30.17
CA CYS A 169 -11.01 -4.18 -29.54
C CYS A 169 -11.87 -2.91 -29.60
N GLU A 170 -12.49 -2.62 -30.75
CA GLU A 170 -13.42 -1.49 -30.90
C GLU A 170 -14.64 -1.64 -29.98
N TRP A 171 -15.26 -2.83 -29.96
CA TRP A 171 -16.38 -3.13 -29.08
C TRP A 171 -16.04 -2.98 -27.59
N ILE A 172 -14.86 -3.44 -27.16
CA ILE A 172 -14.39 -3.24 -25.78
C ILE A 172 -14.25 -1.74 -25.47
N ARG A 173 -13.73 -0.96 -26.41
CA ARG A 173 -13.52 0.48 -26.24
C ARG A 173 -14.84 1.26 -26.17
N GLU A 174 -15.85 0.86 -26.92
CA GLU A 174 -17.20 1.45 -26.89
C GLU A 174 -17.87 1.35 -25.51
N GLN A 175 -17.44 0.40 -24.67
CA GLN A 175 -17.95 0.26 -23.30
C GLN A 175 -17.49 1.38 -22.36
N GLY A 176 -16.54 2.23 -22.78
CA GLY A 176 -16.11 3.41 -22.02
C GLY A 176 -15.41 3.07 -20.69
N ASN A 177 -14.74 1.92 -20.61
CA ASN A 177 -13.99 1.53 -19.42
C ASN A 177 -12.71 2.39 -19.29
N PRO A 178 -12.56 3.20 -18.22
CA PRO A 178 -11.43 4.10 -18.06
C PRO A 178 -10.08 3.38 -17.99
N GLN A 179 -10.05 2.12 -17.53
CA GLN A 179 -8.81 1.33 -17.47
C GLN A 179 -8.34 0.93 -18.87
N VAL A 180 -9.26 0.64 -19.80
CA VAL A 180 -8.93 0.33 -21.19
C VAL A 180 -8.39 1.57 -21.88
N ASP A 181 -9.01 2.74 -21.67
CA ASP A 181 -8.53 4.00 -22.24
C ASP A 181 -7.12 4.36 -21.78
N GLN A 182 -6.81 4.14 -20.50
CA GLN A 182 -5.45 4.31 -19.96
C GLN A 182 -4.43 3.39 -20.64
N VAL A 183 -4.79 2.13 -20.90
CA VAL A 183 -3.95 1.19 -21.63
C VAL A 183 -3.65 1.72 -23.04
N TYR A 184 -4.66 2.19 -23.77
CA TYR A 184 -4.46 2.78 -25.10
C TYR A 184 -3.56 4.02 -25.07
N GLN A 185 -3.77 4.93 -24.14
CA GLN A 185 -2.93 6.14 -23.99
C GLN A 185 -1.47 5.77 -23.74
N LYS A 186 -1.22 4.88 -22.78
CA LYS A 186 0.12 4.42 -22.42
C LYS A 186 0.84 3.74 -23.59
N TRP A 187 0.15 2.88 -24.33
CA TRP A 187 0.76 2.22 -25.49
C TRP A 187 0.93 3.16 -26.68
N ASP A 188 0.06 4.15 -26.86
CA ASP A 188 0.23 5.18 -27.89
C ASP A 188 1.43 6.09 -27.62
N GLU A 189 1.71 6.43 -26.35
CA GLU A 189 2.94 7.15 -25.97
C GLU A 189 4.21 6.39 -26.38
N VAL A 190 4.21 5.06 -26.27
CA VAL A 190 5.36 4.21 -26.62
C VAL A 190 5.44 3.92 -28.12
N THR A 191 4.29 3.92 -28.82
CA THR A 191 4.20 3.49 -30.22
C THR A 191 4.01 4.64 -31.20
N ASP A 192 4.09 5.89 -30.74
CA ASP A 192 3.79 7.11 -31.51
C ASP A 192 2.38 7.07 -32.13
N GLY A 193 1.40 6.60 -31.35
CA GLY A 193 0.00 6.49 -31.76
C GLY A 193 -0.30 5.38 -32.77
N ARG A 194 0.58 4.39 -32.92
CA ARG A 194 0.34 3.23 -33.82
C ARG A 194 -0.55 2.17 -33.17
N PHE A 195 -0.50 2.03 -31.85
CA PHE A 195 -1.27 1.01 -31.13
C PHE A 195 -2.78 1.22 -31.28
N SER A 196 -3.28 2.44 -31.11
CA SER A 196 -4.70 2.74 -31.35
C SER A 196 -5.09 2.67 -32.82
N LYS A 197 -4.17 2.92 -33.75
CA LYS A 197 -4.43 2.81 -35.20
C LYS A 197 -4.54 1.37 -35.69
N ARG A 198 -3.90 0.40 -35.02
CA ARG A 198 -4.10 -1.03 -35.27
C ARG A 198 -5.56 -1.44 -35.14
N SER A 199 -6.35 -0.74 -34.33
CA SER A 199 -7.79 -0.98 -34.21
C SER A 199 -8.62 -0.47 -35.39
N ARG A 200 -8.01 0.10 -36.45
CA ARG A 200 -8.75 0.74 -37.56
C ARG A 200 -8.32 0.24 -38.96
N GLU A 201 -7.38 -0.70 -39.04
CA GLU A 201 -6.90 -1.33 -40.27
C GLU A 201 -7.39 -2.78 -40.35
#